data_AF-A0A2N3CK05-F1
#
_entry.id   AF-A0A2N3CK05-F1
#
_cell.length_a   1.000
_cell.length_b   1.000
_cell.length_c   1.000
_cell.angle_alpha   90.00
_cell.angle_beta   90.00
_cell.angle_gamma   90.00
#
_symmetry.space_group_name_H-M   'P 1'
#
loop_
_entity.id
_entity.type
_entity.pdbx_description
1 polymer ?
#
loop_
_entity_poly.entity_id
_entity_poly.type
_entity_poly.pdbx_seq_one_letter_code
_entity_poly.pdbx_strand_id
1 'polypeptide(L)' 'MKKTAVSLGLAALLALPLPAAAQDCYADYKARKGSPMSLHYGVIELSGQACRDPQEAWEKVSRRIGRDGWQLLAIVSVF' A
#
# COMPACT_ATOMS: atom_id res chain seq x y z
N MET A 1 37.37 25.42 46.70
CA MET A 1 36.98 24.04 46.35
C MET A 1 35.62 24.09 45.68
N LYS A 2 35.57 23.67 44.41
CA LYS A 2 34.47 23.84 43.46
C LYS A 2 33.30 22.91 43.83
N LYS A 3 32.09 23.46 43.99
CA LYS A 3 30.85 22.68 43.97
C LYS A 3 30.23 22.89 42.59
N THR A 4 30.62 22.06 41.63
CA THR A 4 30.03 22.03 40.29
C THR A 4 28.65 21.38 40.38
N ALA A 5 27.60 22.18 40.22
CA ALA A 5 26.24 21.69 40.04
C ALA A 5 26.18 20.85 38.76
N VAL A 6 25.88 19.57 38.90
CA VAL A 6 25.64 18.67 37.76
C VAL A 6 24.21 18.92 37.30
N SER A 7 24.06 19.77 36.29
CA SER A 7 22.81 19.94 35.55
C SER A 7 22.54 18.65 34.76
N LEU A 8 21.59 17.83 35.25
CA LEU A 8 21.13 16.62 34.58
C LEU A 8 20.25 17.02 33.38
N GLY A 9 20.87 17.21 32.22
CA GLY A 9 20.17 17.52 30.97
C GLY A 9 19.35 16.33 30.50
N LEU A 10 18.02 16.45 30.57
CA LEU A 10 17.09 15.47 30.00
C LEU A 10 17.02 15.67 28.48
N ALA A 11 17.88 14.96 27.74
CA ALA A 11 17.79 14.89 26.28
C ALA A 11 16.64 13.95 25.89
N ALA A 12 15.43 14.50 25.72
CA ALA A 12 14.31 13.78 25.16
C ALA A 12 14.53 13.58 23.65
N LEU A 13 15.03 12.39 23.26
CA LEU A 13 15.03 11.96 21.86
C LEU A 13 13.59 11.69 21.41
N LEU A 14 13.00 12.66 20.72
CA LEU A 14 11.74 12.47 20.01
C LEU A 14 11.98 11.51 18.84
N ALA A 15 11.55 10.25 18.98
CA ALA A 15 11.48 9.32 17.87
C ALA A 15 10.39 9.80 16.89
N LEU A 16 10.81 10.53 15.87
CA LEU A 16 9.94 10.90 14.76
C LEU A 16 9.58 9.60 13.99
N PRO A 17 8.29 9.32 13.73
CA PRO A 17 7.94 8.23 12.85
C PRO A 17 8.53 8.52 11.47
N LEU A 18 9.54 7.73 11.09
CA LEU A 18 10.08 7.78 9.74
C LEU A 18 8.95 7.40 8.78
N PRO A 19 8.72 8.16 7.70
CA PRO A 19 7.74 7.76 6.70
C PRO A 19 8.12 6.37 6.21
N ALA A 20 7.22 5.40 6.38
CA ALA A 20 7.40 4.10 5.77
C ALA A 20 7.54 4.35 4.27
N ALA A 21 8.72 4.09 3.71
CA ALA A 21 8.94 4.22 2.28
C ALA A 21 7.82 3.45 1.57
N ALA A 22 6.99 4.19 0.82
CA ALA A 22 5.96 3.60 -0.02
C ALA A 22 6.70 2.81 -1.10
N GLN A 23 6.87 1.51 -0.87
CA GLN A 23 7.45 0.65 -1.88
C GLN A 23 6.43 0.46 -2.99
N ASP A 24 6.91 0.52 -4.22
CA ASP A 24 6.14 0.07 -5.37
C ASP A 24 6.11 -1.46 -5.34
N CYS A 25 4.97 -2.02 -5.72
CA CYS A 25 4.72 -3.46 -5.80
C CYS A 25 3.78 -3.75 -6.96
N TYR A 26 3.56 -5.02 -7.25
CA TYR A 26 2.65 -5.46 -8.28
C TYR A 26 1.57 -6.35 -7.68
N ALA A 27 0.36 -6.24 -8.21
CA ALA A 27 -0.71 -7.16 -7.92
C ALA A 27 -1.14 -7.84 -9.22
N ASP A 28 -1.21 -9.16 -9.20
CA ASP A 28 -1.90 -9.89 -10.24
C ASP A 28 -3.36 -10.18 -9.84
N TYR A 29 -4.24 -10.17 -10.82
CA TYR A 29 -5.68 -10.16 -10.57
C TYR A 29 -6.48 -10.85 -11.66
N LYS A 30 -7.70 -11.24 -11.29
CA LYS A 30 -8.72 -11.79 -12.20
C LYS A 30 -9.88 -10.81 -12.30
N ALA A 31 -10.40 -10.58 -13.50
CA ALA A 31 -11.54 -9.71 -13.75
C ALA A 31 -12.51 -10.29 -14.79
N ARG A 32 -13.74 -9.78 -14.82
CA ARG A 32 -14.78 -10.11 -15.82
C ARG A 32 -15.37 -8.86 -16.47
N LYS A 33 -15.90 -8.99 -17.68
CA LYS A 33 -16.64 -7.93 -18.38
C LYS A 33 -17.77 -8.50 -19.23
N GLY A 34 -18.91 -7.80 -19.22
CA GLY A 34 -20.01 -8.01 -20.17
C GLY A 34 -20.83 -9.30 -20.03
N SER A 35 -21.70 -9.49 -21.02
CA SER A 35 -22.49 -10.70 -21.29
C SER A 35 -22.57 -10.88 -22.82
N PRO A 36 -22.07 -11.98 -23.43
CA PRO A 36 -21.44 -13.13 -22.79
C PRO A 36 -20.14 -12.77 -22.07
N MET A 37 -19.86 -13.51 -21.00
CA MET A 37 -18.81 -13.15 -20.04
C MET A 37 -17.41 -13.26 -20.66
N SER A 38 -16.66 -12.15 -20.64
CA SER A 38 -15.22 -12.13 -20.94
C SER A 38 -14.43 -12.20 -19.63
N LEU A 39 -13.37 -13.01 -19.59
CA LEU A 39 -12.45 -13.12 -18.46
C LEU A 39 -11.10 -12.50 -18.80
N HIS A 40 -10.46 -11.90 -17.80
CA HIS A 40 -9.15 -11.29 -17.93
C HIS A 40 -8.28 -11.63 -16.72
N TYR A 41 -7.01 -11.92 -16.98
CA TYR A 41 -5.95 -11.97 -15.98
C TYR A 41 -4.97 -10.85 -16.29
N GLY A 42 -4.66 -10.03 -15.29
CA GLY A 42 -3.78 -8.88 -15.47
C GLY A 42 -2.80 -8.73 -14.32
N VAL A 43 -1.80 -7.89 -14.53
CA VAL A 43 -0.86 -7.43 -13.51
C VAL A 43 -0.90 -5.91 -13.51
N ILE A 44 -0.86 -5.30 -12.33
CA ILE A 44 -0.91 -3.84 -12.19
C ILE A 44 0.03 -3.39 -11.09
N GLU A 45 0.78 -2.32 -11.39
CA GLU A 45 1.62 -1.67 -10.40
C GLU A 45 0.75 -0.92 -9.38
N LEU A 46 1.09 -1.10 -8.11
CA LEU A 46 0.52 -0.45 -6.95
C LEU A 46 1.64 0.25 -6.17
N SER A 47 1.23 1.18 -5.32
CA SER A 47 2.15 1.92 -4.46
C SER A 47 1.50 2.28 -3.14
N GLY A 48 2.36 2.48 -2.13
CA GLY A 48 1.96 2.90 -0.78
C GLY A 48 1.14 1.84 -0.06
N GLN A 49 0.03 2.24 0.56
CA GLN A 49 -0.77 1.36 1.42
C GLN A 49 -1.32 0.15 0.67
N ALA A 50 -1.58 0.28 -0.63
CA ALA A 50 -2.08 -0.82 -1.47
C ALA A 50 -1.08 -1.98 -1.64
N CYS A 51 0.19 -1.79 -1.27
CA CYS A 51 1.17 -2.89 -1.25
C CYS A 51 1.15 -3.71 0.05
N ARG A 52 0.48 -3.21 1.09
CA ARG A 52 0.50 -3.80 2.43
C ARG A 52 -0.89 -4.18 2.94
N ASP A 53 -1.92 -3.53 2.40
CA ASP A 53 -3.31 -3.75 2.77
C ASP A 53 -4.08 -4.33 1.57
N PRO A 54 -4.55 -5.58 1.66
CA PRO A 54 -5.32 -6.23 0.60
C PRO A 54 -6.61 -5.48 0.23
N GLN A 55 -7.24 -4.78 1.18
CA GLN A 55 -8.46 -4.02 0.92
C GLN A 55 -8.14 -2.78 0.07
N GLU A 56 -7.07 -2.06 0.40
CA GLU A 56 -6.59 -0.94 -0.41
C GLU A 56 -6.12 -1.39 -1.79
N ALA A 57 -5.46 -2.56 -1.88
CA ALA A 57 -5.10 -3.17 -3.17
C ALA A 57 -6.36 -3.41 -4.00
N TRP A 58 -7.34 -4.12 -3.43
CA TRP A 58 -8.62 -4.42 -4.08
C TRP A 58 -9.30 -3.16 -4.60
N GLU A 59 -9.40 -2.13 -3.77
CA GLU A 59 -10.05 -0.88 -4.11
C GLU A 59 -9.33 -0.13 -5.23
N LYS A 60 -7.99 -0.01 -5.15
CA LYS A 60 -7.19 0.64 -6.21
C LYS A 60 -7.33 -0.11 -7.53
N VAL A 61 -7.20 -1.44 -7.53
CA VAL A 61 -7.33 -2.25 -8.74
C VAL A 61 -8.75 -2.14 -9.30
N SER A 62 -9.78 -2.33 -8.47
CA SER A 62 -11.18 -2.22 -8.88
C SER A 62 -11.50 -0.89 -9.53
N ARG A 63 -11.08 0.23 -8.90
CA ARG A 63 -11.29 1.57 -9.46
C ARG A 63 -10.58 1.74 -10.80
N ARG A 64 -9.35 1.26 -10.93
CA ARG A 64 -8.54 1.46 -12.15
C ARG A 64 -9.10 0.68 -13.33
N ILE A 65 -9.36 -0.62 -13.17
CA ILE A 65 -9.87 -1.47 -14.26
C ILE A 65 -11.37 -1.24 -14.53
N GLY A 66 -12.11 -0.77 -13.53
CA GLY A 66 -13.52 -0.43 -13.65
C GLY A 66 -13.80 0.68 -14.67
N ARG A 67 -12.83 1.58 -14.90
CA ARG A 67 -12.89 2.62 -15.95
C ARG A 67 -13.04 2.03 -17.35
N ASP A 68 -12.51 0.83 -17.56
CA ASP A 68 -12.58 0.11 -18.83
C ASP A 68 -13.73 -0.92 -18.85
N GLY A 69 -14.62 -0.89 -17.85
CA GLY A 69 -15.78 -1.77 -17.73
C GLY A 69 -15.45 -3.17 -17.21
N TRP A 70 -14.26 -3.38 -16.63
CA TRP A 70 -13.90 -4.63 -15.96
C TRP A 70 -14.36 -4.62 -14.51
N GLN A 71 -14.94 -5.72 -14.06
CA GLN A 71 -15.25 -5.98 -12.67
C GLN A 71 -14.19 -6.90 -12.07
N LEU A 72 -13.54 -6.45 -11.00
CA LEU A 72 -12.56 -7.24 -10.27
C LEU A 72 -13.24 -8.45 -9.60
N LEU A 73 -12.61 -9.62 -9.75
CA LEU A 73 -13.06 -10.88 -9.15
C LEU A 73 -12.16 -11.33 -8.00
N ALA A 74 -10.84 -11.19 -8.17
CA ALA A 74 -9.84 -11.64 -7.20
C ALA A 74 -8.55 -10.84 -7.39
N ILE A 75 -7.90 -10.47 -6.28
CA ILE A 75 -6.45 -10.28 -6.24
C ILE A 75 -5.86 -11.67 -5.99
N VAL A 76 -4.92 -12.11 -6.81
CA VAL A 76 -4.33 -13.45 -6.73
C VAL A 76 -3.11 -13.41 -5.81
N SER A 77 -2.24 -12.43 -6.00
CA SER A 77 -1.08 -12.15 -5.18
C SER A 77 -0.70 -10.66 -5.24
N VAL A 78 0.08 -10.23 -4.25
CA VAL A 78 0.78 -8.95 -4.24
C VAL A 78 2.25 -9.26 -3.98
N PHE A 79 3.15 -8.76 -4.83
CA PHE A 79 4.57 -9.10 -4.84
C PHE A 79 5.47 -7.91 -5.19
#